data_AF-A0A2S7WAX3-F1
#
_entry.id   AF-A0A2S7WAX3-F1
#
_cell.length_a   1.000
_cell.length_b   1.000
_cell.length_c   1.000
_cell.angle_alpha   90.00
_cell.angle_beta   90.00
_cell.angle_gamma   90.00
#
_symmetry.space_group_name_H-M   'P 1'
#
loop_
_entity.id
_entity.type
_entity.pdbx_description
1 polymer ?
#
loop_
_entity_poly.entity_id
_entity_poly.type
_entity_poly.pdbx_seq_one_letter_code
_entity_poly.pdbx_strand_id
1 'polypeptide(L)'
;MINGDEFTNRLKKIMDYYAISAALFADKIGVQRSSISHILSGRNKPSLDFILKITSVFEEVDLYWLVDGKGHFPKLVSNNTFSSAPLSVESSNADEKKIQRIVVFYTDGTFDEYMKY
;
A
#
# COMPACT_ATOMS: atom_id res chain seq x y z
N MET A 1 -16.48 8.92 10.07
CA MET A 1 -17.35 8.91 8.86
C MET A 1 -16.43 9.09 7.67
N ILE A 2 -16.60 8.30 6.59
CA ILE A 2 -15.76 8.42 5.40
C ILE A 2 -15.94 9.82 4.80
N ASN A 3 -14.84 10.56 4.64
CA ASN A 3 -14.84 11.81 3.90
C ASN A 3 -14.86 11.49 2.39
N GLY A 4 -15.98 11.79 1.73
CA GLY A 4 -16.22 11.41 0.34
C GLY A 4 -15.23 12.06 -0.65
N ASP A 5 -14.83 13.30 -0.38
CA ASP A 5 -13.90 14.04 -1.22
C ASP A 5 -12.49 13.46 -1.12
N GLU A 6 -12.03 13.15 0.10
CA GLU A 6 -10.74 12.50 0.33
C GLU A 6 -10.69 11.08 -0.25
N PHE A 7 -11.77 10.32 -0.12
CA PHE A 7 -11.88 9.00 -0.75
C PHE A 7 -11.75 9.11 -2.28
N THR A 8 -12.48 10.07 -2.87
CA THR A 8 -12.45 10.33 -4.32
C THR A 8 -11.06 10.71 -4.81
N ASN A 9 -10.34 11.55 -4.04
CA ASN A 9 -8.97 11.95 -4.37
C ASN A 9 -8.00 10.75 -4.32
N ARG A 10 -8.15 9.86 -3.34
CA ARG A 10 -7.36 8.64 -3.26
C ARG A 10 -7.68 7.67 -4.40
N LEU A 11 -8.95 7.56 -4.78
CA LEU A 11 -9.37 6.77 -5.93
C LEU A 11 -8.73 7.27 -7.24
N LYS A 12 -8.69 8.61 -7.43
CA LYS A 12 -7.97 9.24 -8.54
C LYS A 12 -6.48 8.92 -8.50
N LYS A 13 -5.86 9.05 -7.32
CA LYS A 13 -4.43 8.70 -7.14
C LYS A 13 -4.11 7.25 -7.53
N ILE A 14 -5.01 6.31 -7.25
CA ILE A 14 -4.86 4.90 -7.69
C ILE A 14 -4.93 4.82 -9.22
N MET A 15 -5.92 5.46 -9.86
CA MET A 15 -6.05 5.46 -11.32
C MET A 15 -4.83 6.09 -12.01
N ASP A 16 -4.33 7.20 -11.48
CA ASP A 16 -3.15 7.89 -11.99
C ASP A 16 -1.89 7.03 -11.84
N TYR A 17 -1.71 6.39 -10.68
CA TYR A 17 -0.57 5.50 -10.41
C TYR A 17 -0.50 4.33 -11.39
N TYR A 18 -1.64 3.69 -11.68
CA TYR A 18 -1.71 2.60 -12.65
C TYR A 18 -1.87 3.09 -14.11
N ALA A 19 -1.93 4.40 -14.35
CA ALA A 19 -2.19 5.02 -15.64
C ALA A 19 -3.42 4.47 -16.37
N ILE A 20 -4.53 4.26 -15.64
CA ILE A 20 -5.78 3.69 -16.18
C ILE A 20 -6.94 4.68 -16.13
N SER A 21 -7.84 4.57 -17.11
CA SER A 21 -9.07 5.38 -17.14
C SER A 21 -10.11 4.86 -16.14
N ALA A 22 -11.09 5.71 -15.80
CA ALA A 22 -12.23 5.33 -14.96
C ALA A 22 -13.03 4.13 -15.51
N ALA A 23 -13.13 4.01 -16.84
CA ALA A 23 -13.79 2.88 -17.49
C ALA A 23 -13.00 1.58 -17.27
N LEU A 24 -11.69 1.62 -17.51
CA LEU A 24 -10.82 0.45 -17.32
C LEU A 24 -10.71 0.07 -15.83
N PHE A 25 -10.71 1.05 -14.93
CA PHE A 25 -10.77 0.82 -13.49
C PHE A 25 -12.04 0.06 -13.11
N ALA A 26 -13.21 0.48 -13.59
CA ALA A 26 -14.48 -0.19 -13.35
C ALA A 26 -14.46 -1.65 -13.83
N ASP A 27 -13.96 -1.85 -15.05
CA ASP A 27 -13.87 -3.16 -15.68
C ASP A 27 -12.94 -4.08 -14.88
N LYS A 28 -11.80 -3.58 -14.38
CA LYS A 28 -10.84 -4.34 -13.55
C LYS A 28 -11.42 -4.79 -12.22
N ILE A 29 -12.17 -3.94 -11.52
CA ILE A 29 -12.78 -4.29 -10.22
C ILE A 29 -14.14 -4.97 -10.36
N GLY A 30 -14.62 -5.19 -11.59
CA GLY A 30 -15.87 -5.88 -11.87
C GLY A 30 -17.09 -5.12 -11.35
N VAL A 31 -17.15 -3.81 -11.59
CA VAL A 31 -18.30 -2.95 -11.26
C VAL A 31 -18.77 -2.17 -12.49
N GLN A 32 -20.00 -1.66 -12.45
CA GLN A 32 -20.52 -0.85 -13.53
C GLN A 32 -19.77 0.48 -13.66
N ARG A 33 -19.48 0.91 -14.89
CA ARG A 33 -18.78 2.20 -15.17
C ARG A 33 -19.51 3.42 -14.60
N SER A 34 -20.84 3.38 -14.57
CA SER A 34 -21.66 4.41 -13.92
C SER A 34 -21.39 4.52 -12.41
N SER A 35 -21.09 3.41 -11.74
CA SER A 35 -20.73 3.41 -10.32
C SER A 35 -19.46 4.23 -10.08
N ILE A 36 -18.43 4.08 -10.91
CA ILE A 36 -17.21 4.90 -10.81
C ILE A 36 -17.54 6.39 -11.03
N SER A 37 -18.33 6.72 -12.04
CA SER A 37 -18.73 8.11 -12.32
C SER A 37 -19.48 8.76 -11.14
N HIS A 38 -20.42 8.03 -10.51
CA HIS A 38 -21.17 8.54 -9.36
C HIS A 38 -20.32 8.72 -8.10
N ILE A 39 -19.33 7.85 -7.88
CA ILE A 39 -18.36 8.01 -6.80
C ILE A 39 -17.46 9.22 -7.06
N LEU A 40 -16.90 9.34 -8.28
CA LEU A 40 -15.98 10.43 -8.64
C LEU A 40 -16.63 11.81 -8.63
N SER A 41 -17.94 11.89 -8.80
CA SER A 41 -18.72 13.14 -8.71
C SER A 41 -19.19 13.46 -7.29
N GLY A 42 -18.88 12.63 -6.29
CA GLY A 42 -19.27 12.84 -4.89
C GLY A 42 -20.76 12.63 -4.61
N ARG A 43 -21.56 12.17 -5.58
CA ARG A 43 -23.00 11.94 -5.40
C ARG A 43 -23.27 10.70 -4.56
N ASN A 44 -22.40 9.69 -4.63
CA ASN A 44 -22.57 8.42 -3.94
C ASN A 44 -21.41 8.15 -2.97
N LYS A 45 -21.72 7.48 -1.85
CA LYS A 45 -20.71 6.88 -0.97
C LYS A 45 -20.34 5.49 -1.49
N PRO A 46 -19.05 5.09 -1.40
CA PRO A 46 -18.64 3.74 -1.74
C PRO A 46 -19.27 2.73 -0.76
N SER A 47 -19.71 1.59 -1.28
CA SER A 47 -20.13 0.46 -0.45
C SER A 47 -18.92 -0.30 0.06
N LEU A 48 -19.10 -1.12 1.10
CA LEU A 48 -18.04 -2.00 1.59
C LEU A 48 -17.55 -2.96 0.50
N ASP A 49 -18.48 -3.60 -0.23
CA ASP A 49 -18.16 -4.49 -1.35
C ASP A 49 -17.29 -3.79 -2.41
N PHE A 50 -17.61 -2.54 -2.74
CA PHE A 50 -16.82 -1.73 -3.67
C PHE A 50 -15.39 -1.51 -3.17
N ILE A 51 -15.23 -1.16 -1.89
CA ILE A 51 -13.91 -0.95 -1.27
C ILE A 51 -13.11 -2.25 -1.27
N LEU A 52 -13.72 -3.37 -0.90
CA LEU A 52 -13.07 -4.68 -0.86
C LEU A 52 -12.59 -5.12 -2.24
N LYS A 53 -13.41 -4.92 -3.29
CA LYS A 53 -13.03 -5.19 -4.69
C LYS A 53 -11.82 -4.40 -5.15
N ILE A 54 -11.69 -3.14 -4.72
CA ILE A 54 -10.50 -2.33 -5.02
C ILE A 54 -9.28 -2.97 -4.36
N THR A 55 -9.33 -3.26 -3.06
CA THR A 55 -8.19 -3.80 -2.32
C THR A 55 -7.81 -5.23 -2.72
N SER A 56 -8.73 -6.00 -3.32
CA SER A 56 -8.44 -7.34 -3.84
C SER A 56 -7.79 -7.32 -5.22
N VAL A 57 -8.06 -6.30 -6.05
CA VAL A 57 -7.50 -6.18 -7.40
C VAL A 57 -6.19 -5.39 -7.42
N PHE A 58 -6.11 -4.36 -6.58
CA PHE A 58 -4.92 -3.52 -6.45
C PHE A 58 -4.22 -3.86 -5.13
N GLU A 59 -3.36 -4.87 -5.18
CA GLU A 59 -2.66 -5.39 -3.99
C GLU A 59 -1.73 -4.37 -3.33
N GLU A 60 -1.44 -3.23 -3.94
CA GLU A 60 -0.67 -2.14 -3.32
C GLU A 60 -1.57 -1.18 -2.53
N VAL A 61 -2.90 -1.31 -2.64
CA VAL A 61 -3.85 -0.46 -1.92
C VAL A 61 -4.06 -1.02 -0.52
N ASP A 62 -3.78 -0.18 0.48
CA ASP A 62 -4.15 -0.44 1.87
C ASP A 62 -5.59 0.03 2.15
N LEU A 63 -6.35 -0.78 2.90
CA LEU A 63 -7.75 -0.50 3.23
C LEU A 63 -7.89 0.76 4.10
N TYR A 64 -7.06 0.88 5.15
CA TYR A 64 -7.10 2.04 6.04
C TYR A 64 -6.64 3.30 5.32
N TRP A 65 -5.64 3.18 4.45
CA TRP A 65 -5.22 4.29 3.62
C TRP A 65 -6.31 4.72 2.65
N LEU A 66 -7.06 3.79 2.05
CA LEU A 66 -8.13 4.11 1.11
C LEU A 66 -9.38 4.70 1.79
N VAL A 67 -9.69 4.31 3.03
CA VAL A 67 -10.91 4.75 3.74
C VAL A 67 -10.67 5.97 4.63
N ASP A 68 -9.61 5.96 5.44
CA ASP A 68 -9.33 6.99 6.47
C ASP A 68 -8.03 7.78 6.24
N GLY A 69 -7.23 7.41 5.25
CA GLY A 69 -6.03 8.16 4.84
C GLY A 69 -4.83 7.83 5.71
N LYS A 70 -4.97 6.85 6.60
CA LYS A 70 -3.94 6.39 7.52
C LYS A 70 -3.08 5.33 6.85
N GLY A 71 -1.77 5.42 7.00
CA GLY A 71 -0.82 4.55 6.30
C GLY A 71 -0.33 5.19 5.00
N HIS A 72 0.05 4.36 4.03
CA HIS A 72 0.59 4.85 2.77
C HIS A 72 0.12 4.02 1.58
N PHE A 73 0.12 4.66 0.42
CA PHE A 73 -0.07 4.03 -0.88
C PHE A 73 1.01 4.54 -1.83
N PRO A 74 1.69 3.65 -2.57
CA PRO A 74 1.53 2.19 -2.55
C PRO A 74 2.06 1.54 -1.26
N LYS A 75 1.40 0.47 -0.78
CA LYS A 75 1.90 -0.33 0.35
C LYS A 75 3.03 -1.23 -0.15
N LEU A 76 4.08 -1.37 0.66
CA LEU A 76 5.15 -2.32 0.38
C LEU A 76 4.55 -3.72 0.50
N VAL A 77 4.35 -4.39 -0.64
CA VAL A 77 4.03 -5.80 -0.66
C VAL A 77 5.32 -6.53 -0.30
N SER A 78 5.57 -6.70 1.00
CA SER A 78 6.55 -7.69 1.45
C SER A 78 6.00 -9.04 1.00
N ASN A 79 6.42 -9.51 -0.17
CA ASN A 79 6.28 -10.90 -0.56
C ASN A 79 6.86 -11.69 0.61
N ASN A 80 5.97 -12.25 1.43
CA ASN A 80 6.32 -12.96 2.64
C ASN A 80 6.84 -14.35 2.25
N THR A 81 7.86 -14.40 1.39
CA THR A 81 8.82 -15.49 1.32
C THR A 81 9.80 -15.27 2.46
N PHE A 82 9.47 -15.87 3.61
CA PHE A 82 10.38 -16.16 4.73
C PHE A 82 11.50 -15.13 4.99
N SER A 83 11.16 -14.03 5.66
CA SER A 83 12.16 -13.32 6.47
C SER A 83 11.63 -13.23 7.89
N SER A 84 11.97 -14.25 8.68
CA SER A 84 11.87 -14.19 10.13
C SER A 84 12.94 -13.23 10.66
N ALA A 85 12.62 -11.94 10.68
CA ALA A 85 13.29 -10.98 11.54
C ALA A 85 12.22 -10.03 12.09
N PRO A 86 12.00 -9.98 13.42
CA PRO A 86 11.05 -9.04 13.99
C PRO A 86 11.67 -7.63 13.90
N LEU A 87 11.07 -6.75 13.10
CA LEU A 87 11.34 -5.32 13.19
C LEU A 87 10.32 -4.67 14.11
N SER A 88 10.78 -4.36 15.31
CA SER A 88 10.20 -3.39 16.22
C SER A 88 10.12 -2.03 15.51
N VAL A 89 8.91 -1.54 15.31
CA VAL A 89 8.68 -0.14 14.95
C VAL A 89 8.60 0.65 16.25
N GLU A 90 9.69 1.32 16.60
CA GLU A 90 9.65 2.43 17.54
C GLU A 90 10.00 3.72 16.80
N SER A 91 9.01 4.61 16.77
CA SER A 91 9.22 6.03 16.52
C SER A 91 10.03 6.62 17.66
N SER A 92 11.21 7.19 17.37
CA SER A 92 11.65 8.47 17.95
C SER A 92 13.02 8.90 17.41
N ASN A 93 13.04 10.18 17.06
CA ASN A 93 14.15 11.14 16.93
C ASN A 93 15.61 10.66 17.01
N ALA A 94 16.36 11.06 15.97
CA ALA A 94 17.73 11.58 16.00
C ALA A 94 18.71 11.02 17.05
N ASP A 95 19.43 9.98 16.65
CA ASP A 95 20.87 9.84 16.90
C ASP A 95 21.44 8.94 15.79
N GLU A 96 22.57 9.32 15.19
CA GLU A 96 23.18 8.60 14.07
C GLU A 96 23.50 7.15 14.48
N LYS A 97 22.67 6.20 14.03
CA LYS A 97 22.90 4.77 14.28
C LYS A 97 24.20 4.33 13.62
N LYS A 98 25.24 4.14 14.42
CA LYS A 98 26.53 3.59 13.98
C LYS A 98 26.41 2.06 13.88
N ILE A 99 26.72 1.53 12.70
CA ILE A 99 26.76 0.08 12.47
C ILE A 99 27.93 -0.50 13.26
N GLN A 100 27.66 -1.47 14.15
CA GLN A 100 28.67 -2.17 14.93
C GLN A 100 29.20 -3.41 14.20
N ARG A 101 28.32 -4.17 13.55
CA ARG A 101 28.65 -5.43 12.89
C ARG A 101 27.68 -5.74 11.75
N ILE A 102 28.21 -6.33 10.68
CA ILE A 102 27.45 -6.93 9.58
C ILE A 102 27.90 -8.39 9.44
N VAL A 103 26.93 -9.30 9.32
CA VAL A 103 27.20 -10.71 8.96
C VAL A 103 26.48 -11.00 7.64
N VAL A 104 27.22 -11.42 6.62
CA VAL A 104 26.72 -11.73 5.28
C VAL A 104 26.70 -13.23 5.11
N PHE A 105 25.54 -13.84 4.85
CA PHE A 105 25.42 -15.27 4.56
C PHE A 105 25.32 -15.51 3.06
N TYR A 106 26.08 -16.48 2.57
CA TYR A 106 26.07 -16.91 1.18
C TYR A 106 25.21 -18.16 1.00
N THR A 107 24.73 -18.40 -0.23
CA THR A 107 23.86 -19.55 -0.55
C THR A 107 24.56 -20.90 -0.44
N ASP A 108 25.89 -20.92 -0.37
CA ASP A 108 26.72 -22.10 -0.15
C ASP A 108 26.90 -22.45 1.34
N GLY A 109 26.25 -21.69 2.24
CA GLY A 109 26.31 -21.87 3.68
C GLY A 109 27.51 -21.21 4.36
N THR A 110 28.36 -20.49 3.61
CA THR A 110 29.45 -19.69 4.18
C THR A 110 28.95 -18.32 4.66
N PHE A 111 29.76 -17.63 5.48
CA PHE A 111 29.45 -16.27 5.90
C PHE A 111 30.70 -15.39 6.03
N ASP A 112 30.53 -14.08 5.84
CA ASP A 112 31.52 -13.06 6.17
C ASP A 112 31.06 -12.19 7.34
N GLU A 113 31.99 -11.81 8.22
CA GLU A 113 31.75 -10.89 9.34
C GLU A 113 32.56 -9.60 9.13
N TYR A 114 31.86 -8.46 9.10
CA TYR A 114 32.45 -7.13 9.01
C TYR A 114 32.19 -6.38 10.32
N MET A 115 33.25 -6.09 11.05
CA MET A 115 33.21 -5.23 12.22
C MET A 115 33.72 -3.84 11.84
N LYS A 116 32.98 -2.81 12.24
CA LYS A 116 33.48 -1.44 12.14
C LYS A 116 34.35 -1.18 13.37
N TYR A 117 35.66 -1.14 13.19
CA TYR A 117 36.61 -0.70 14.23
C TYR A 117 36.46 0.78 14.53
#